data_AF-A0A183LG26-F1
#
_entry.id   AF-A0A183LG26-F1
#
_cell.length_a   1.000
_cell.length_b   1.000
_cell.length_c   1.000
_cell.angle_alpha   90.00
_cell.angle_beta   90.00
_cell.angle_gamma   90.00
#
_symmetry.space_group_name_H-M   'P 1'
#
loop_
_entity.id
_entity.type
_entity.pdbx_description
1 polymer ?
#
loop_
_entity_poly.entity_id
_entity_poly.type
_entity_poly.pdbx_seq_one_letter_code
_entity_poly.pdbx_strand_id
1 'polypeptide(L)'
;MKNKKTAINNSRTRTEKVQAQAEYIEANEQVKKSIRADKKKYVEELATTAEKSARERDMKQLYDTTKKLARKDSKPERPFKDKEGEPITEIQQRRNRWVEYFEELLNRPATINPSNIEAAYTDLPIDLNPPTTDEIRIAIRQIKIRKSAGPDNIPAKALNHMGRRIWRQNRRVTTFILNGSSTKFQSYRYSSVALRPNSQ
;
A
#
# COMPACT_ATOMS: atom_id res chain seq x y z
N MET A 1 16.53 16.20 -34.66
CA MET A 1 16.05 17.06 -33.55
C MET A 1 17.18 17.78 -32.81
N LYS A 2 18.14 17.07 -32.18
CA LYS A 2 19.25 17.69 -31.42
C LYS A 2 20.07 18.69 -32.25
N ASN A 3 20.42 18.34 -33.49
CA ASN A 3 21.22 19.18 -34.39
C ASN A 3 20.50 20.47 -34.85
N LYS A 4 19.15 20.45 -34.93
CA LYS A 4 18.35 21.63 -35.27
C LYS A 4 18.25 22.59 -34.07
N LYS A 5 18.23 22.06 -32.85
CA LYS A 5 18.24 22.87 -31.62
C LYS A 5 19.59 23.54 -31.39
N THR A 6 20.70 22.87 -31.73
CA THR A 6 22.04 23.49 -31.72
C THR A 6 22.19 24.57 -32.78
N ALA A 7 21.55 24.42 -33.96
CA ALA A 7 21.55 25.45 -35.00
C ALA A 7 20.88 26.76 -34.56
N ILE A 8 19.77 26.68 -33.80
CA ILE A 8 19.09 27.86 -33.23
C ILE A 8 19.97 28.59 -32.20
N ASN A 9 20.73 27.85 -31.39
CA ASN A 9 21.59 28.44 -30.36
C ASN A 9 22.83 29.10 -30.96
N ASN A 10 23.32 28.59 -32.10
CA ASN A 10 24.53 29.07 -32.76
C ASN A 10 24.26 30.16 -33.81
N SER A 11 23.00 30.48 -34.13
CA SER A 11 22.65 31.54 -35.10
C SER A 11 23.10 32.91 -34.58
N ARG A 12 23.82 33.68 -35.41
CA ARG A 12 24.37 34.98 -35.02
C ARG A 12 23.43 36.14 -35.31
N THR A 13 22.66 36.04 -36.38
CA THR A 13 21.77 37.12 -36.83
C THR A 13 20.31 36.81 -36.51
N ARG A 14 19.49 37.84 -36.24
CA ARG A 14 18.06 37.68 -35.90
C ARG A 14 17.28 36.92 -37.00
N THR A 15 17.62 37.14 -38.26
CA THR A 15 17.01 36.47 -39.42
C THR A 15 17.32 34.98 -39.48
N GLU A 16 18.57 34.60 -39.25
CA GLU A 16 19.01 33.19 -39.21
C GLU A 16 18.31 32.42 -38.08
N LYS A 17 18.11 33.09 -36.94
CA LYS A 17 17.41 32.51 -35.79
C LYS A 17 15.94 32.22 -36.10
N VAL A 18 15.26 33.12 -36.81
CA VAL A 18 13.87 32.93 -37.24
C VAL A 18 13.76 31.75 -38.20
N GLN A 19 14.68 31.65 -39.16
CA GLN A 19 14.70 30.55 -40.12
C GLN A 19 14.97 29.19 -39.44
N ALA A 20 15.99 29.11 -38.59
CA ALA A 20 16.32 27.88 -37.86
C ALA A 20 15.17 27.45 -36.92
N GLN A 21 14.45 28.41 -36.34
CA GLN A 21 13.27 28.14 -35.53
C GLN A 21 12.10 27.60 -36.36
N ALA A 22 11.85 28.15 -37.55
CA ALA A 22 10.84 27.64 -38.47
C ALA A 22 11.14 26.19 -38.90
N GLU A 23 12.38 25.90 -39.29
CA GLU A 23 12.83 24.55 -39.68
C GLU A 23 12.75 23.53 -38.53
N TYR A 24 12.92 23.98 -37.29
CA TYR A 24 12.74 23.15 -36.10
C TYR A 24 11.26 22.84 -35.85
N ILE A 25 10.39 23.84 -35.99
CA ILE A 25 8.93 23.66 -35.83
C ILE A 25 8.42 22.67 -36.87
N GLU A 26 8.78 22.84 -38.13
CA GLU A 26 8.36 21.95 -39.21
C GLU A 26 8.82 20.51 -38.98
N ALA A 27 10.08 20.30 -38.65
CA ALA A 27 10.61 18.97 -38.36
C ALA A 27 9.95 18.33 -37.12
N ASN A 28 9.66 19.11 -36.08
CA ASN A 28 8.97 18.62 -34.90
C ASN A 28 7.53 18.19 -35.23
N GLU A 29 6.84 18.94 -36.09
CA GLU A 29 5.51 18.55 -36.57
C GLU A 29 5.55 17.28 -37.41
N GLN A 30 6.54 17.12 -38.29
CA GLN A 30 6.72 15.89 -39.06
C GLN A 30 6.96 14.67 -38.15
N VAL A 31 7.83 14.81 -37.14
CA VAL A 31 8.09 13.74 -36.15
C VAL A 31 6.83 13.39 -35.36
N LYS A 32 6.04 14.38 -34.92
CA LYS A 32 4.77 14.11 -34.23
C LYS A 32 3.78 13.38 -35.14
N LYS A 33 3.71 13.76 -36.42
CA LYS A 33 2.85 13.10 -37.41
C LYS A 33 3.28 11.65 -37.63
N SER A 34 4.58 11.38 -37.78
CA SER A 34 5.08 10.01 -37.96
C SER A 34 4.81 9.16 -36.73
N ILE A 35 5.05 9.66 -35.52
CA ILE A 35 4.74 8.94 -34.27
C ILE A 35 3.25 8.58 -34.18
N ARG A 36 2.36 9.51 -34.55
CA ARG A 36 0.92 9.25 -34.59
C ARG A 36 0.56 8.19 -35.62
N ALA A 37 1.17 8.24 -36.81
CA ALA A 37 0.96 7.27 -37.88
C ALA A 37 1.45 5.87 -37.46
N ASP A 38 2.64 5.77 -36.88
CA ASP A 38 3.21 4.52 -36.39
C ASP A 38 2.36 3.91 -35.26
N LYS A 39 1.88 4.74 -34.31
CA LYS A 39 0.96 4.28 -33.26
C LYS A 39 -0.34 3.73 -33.86
N LYS A 40 -0.89 4.42 -34.86
CA LYS A 40 -2.11 3.98 -35.56
C LYS A 40 -1.87 2.64 -36.28
N LYS A 41 -0.78 2.52 -37.04
CA LYS A 41 -0.41 1.31 -37.76
C LYS A 41 -0.24 0.12 -36.82
N TYR A 42 0.46 0.30 -35.70
CA TYR A 42 0.63 -0.74 -34.69
C TYR A 42 -0.70 -1.23 -34.11
N VAL A 43 -1.63 -0.32 -33.84
CA VAL A 43 -2.97 -0.68 -33.34
C VAL A 43 -3.79 -1.42 -34.40
N GLU A 44 -3.72 -1.00 -35.67
CA GLU A 44 -4.39 -1.68 -36.79
C GLU A 44 -3.84 -3.10 -37.01
N GLU A 45 -2.52 -3.30 -36.93
CA GLU A 45 -1.90 -4.63 -37.01
C GLU A 45 -2.37 -5.56 -35.89
N LEU A 46 -2.50 -5.04 -34.65
CA LEU A 46 -3.06 -5.81 -33.54
C LEU A 46 -4.55 -6.14 -33.76
N ALA A 47 -5.34 -5.21 -34.29
CA ALA A 47 -6.76 -5.41 -34.58
C ALA A 47 -6.97 -6.49 -35.65
N THR A 48 -6.23 -6.40 -36.76
CA THR A 48 -6.27 -7.39 -37.85
C THR A 48 -5.82 -8.78 -37.38
N THR A 49 -4.81 -8.86 -36.50
CA THR A 49 -4.38 -10.11 -35.87
C THR A 49 -5.48 -10.70 -34.98
N ALA A 50 -6.18 -9.87 -34.20
CA ALA A 50 -7.29 -10.31 -33.36
C ALA A 50 -8.45 -10.85 -34.22
N GLU A 51 -8.81 -10.16 -35.32
CA GLU A 51 -9.85 -10.63 -36.25
C GLU A 51 -9.50 -11.97 -36.88
N LYS A 52 -8.25 -12.14 -37.32
CA LYS A 52 -7.77 -13.42 -37.87
C LYS A 52 -7.87 -14.54 -36.84
N SER A 53 -7.41 -14.29 -35.61
CA SER A 53 -7.47 -15.26 -34.50
C SER A 53 -8.92 -15.68 -34.19
N ALA A 54 -9.87 -14.73 -34.24
CA ALA A 54 -11.29 -15.03 -34.04
C ALA A 54 -11.85 -15.93 -35.14
N ARG A 55 -11.46 -15.72 -36.41
CA ARG A 55 -11.86 -16.57 -37.54
C ARG A 55 -11.29 -17.99 -37.43
N GLU A 56 -10.04 -18.11 -36.96
CA GLU A 56 -9.35 -19.39 -36.75
C GLU A 56 -9.78 -20.08 -35.44
N ARG A 57 -10.63 -19.43 -34.62
CA ARG A 57 -11.05 -19.89 -33.28
C ARG A 57 -9.89 -20.10 -32.30
N ASP A 58 -8.77 -19.41 -32.50
CA ASP A 58 -7.68 -19.36 -31.50
C ASP A 58 -8.03 -18.37 -30.39
N MET A 59 -8.79 -18.88 -29.42
CA MET A 59 -9.28 -18.09 -28.28
C MET A 59 -8.14 -17.58 -27.39
N LYS A 60 -6.99 -18.26 -27.37
CA LYS A 60 -5.84 -17.86 -26.55
C LYS A 60 -5.17 -16.62 -27.15
N GLN A 61 -4.87 -16.63 -28.45
CA GLN A 61 -4.32 -15.47 -29.15
C GLN A 61 -5.29 -14.29 -29.17
N LEU A 62 -6.59 -14.55 -29.34
CA LEU A 62 -7.63 -13.52 -29.28
C LEU A 62 -7.64 -12.80 -27.92
N TYR A 63 -7.57 -13.55 -26.83
CA TYR A 63 -7.52 -12.98 -25.48
C TYR A 63 -6.23 -12.19 -25.24
N ASP A 64 -5.07 -12.74 -25.62
CA ASP A 64 -3.77 -12.09 -25.42
C ASP A 64 -3.64 -10.77 -26.20
N THR A 65 -4.13 -10.73 -27.45
CA THR A 65 -4.15 -9.52 -28.29
C THR A 65 -5.15 -8.49 -27.77
N THR A 66 -6.35 -8.91 -27.38
CA THR A 66 -7.36 -8.03 -26.77
C THR A 66 -6.85 -7.44 -25.45
N LYS A 67 -6.16 -8.23 -24.62
CA LYS A 67 -5.52 -7.76 -23.39
C LYS A 67 -4.43 -6.73 -23.66
N LYS A 68 -3.63 -6.88 -24.73
CA LYS A 68 -2.63 -5.90 -25.16
C LYS A 68 -3.29 -4.59 -25.62
N LEU A 69 -4.38 -4.67 -26.39
CA LEU A 69 -5.16 -3.50 -26.85
C LEU A 69 -5.87 -2.78 -25.68
N ALA A 70 -6.42 -3.54 -24.75
CA ALA A 70 -7.13 -3.03 -23.57
C ALA A 70 -6.19 -2.45 -22.51
N ARG A 71 -4.89 -2.77 -22.56
CA ARG A 71 -3.87 -2.17 -21.70
C ARG A 71 -3.64 -0.72 -22.14
N LYS A 72 -4.60 0.15 -21.79
CA LYS A 72 -4.48 1.61 -21.88
C LYS A 72 -3.15 2.02 -21.27
N ASP A 73 -2.43 2.86 -22.02
CA ASP A 73 -1.21 3.56 -21.65
C ASP A 73 -1.04 3.60 -20.12
N SER A 74 -0.22 2.69 -19.59
CA SER A 74 0.19 2.77 -18.18
C SER A 74 0.76 4.17 -18.03
N LYS A 75 0.25 4.91 -17.03
CA LYS A 75 0.58 6.32 -16.76
C LYS A 75 1.97 6.66 -17.29
N PRO A 76 2.14 7.70 -18.14
CA PRO A 76 3.48 8.12 -18.51
C PRO A 76 4.26 8.27 -17.22
N GLU A 77 5.43 7.63 -17.18
CA GLU A 77 6.32 7.73 -16.04
C GLU A 77 6.48 9.23 -15.76
N ARG A 78 6.08 9.67 -14.55
CA ARG A 78 6.17 11.10 -14.23
C ARG A 78 7.63 11.50 -14.49
N PRO A 79 7.88 12.55 -15.29
CA PRO A 79 9.24 13.02 -15.50
C PRO A 79 9.88 13.21 -14.13
N PHE A 80 11.00 12.52 -13.90
CA PHE A 80 11.72 12.62 -12.65
C PHE A 80 12.27 14.04 -12.54
N LYS A 81 11.93 14.78 -11.48
CA LYS A 81 12.23 16.21 -11.36
C LYS A 81 13.46 16.44 -10.49
N ASP A 82 14.20 17.50 -10.80
CA ASP A 82 15.23 18.03 -9.90
C ASP A 82 14.59 18.78 -8.71
N LYS A 83 15.42 19.43 -7.89
CA LYS A 83 14.95 20.16 -6.69
C LYS A 83 14.16 21.41 -7.08
N GLU A 84 14.43 21.96 -8.25
CA GLU A 84 13.84 23.16 -8.83
C GLU A 84 12.52 22.85 -9.57
N GLY A 85 12.22 21.56 -9.80
CA GLY A 85 10.97 21.09 -10.38
C GLY A 85 11.02 20.85 -11.90
N GLU A 86 12.20 20.98 -12.50
CA GLU A 86 12.46 20.77 -13.92
C GLU A 86 12.65 19.26 -14.25
N PRO A 87 12.21 18.80 -15.43
CA PRO A 87 12.25 17.39 -15.80
C PRO A 87 13.67 16.92 -16.18
N ILE A 88 14.18 15.94 -15.44
CA ILE A 88 15.48 15.29 -15.69
C ILE A 88 15.35 14.23 -16.79
N THR A 89 15.91 14.55 -17.96
CA THR A 89 15.91 13.64 -19.12
C THR A 89 17.14 12.72 -19.19
N GLU A 90 18.22 13.04 -18.47
CA GLU A 90 19.51 12.32 -18.55
C GLU A 90 19.71 11.30 -17.42
N ILE A 91 20.24 10.11 -17.75
CA ILE A 91 20.40 9.00 -16.79
C ILE A 91 21.42 9.34 -15.70
N GLN A 92 22.50 10.05 -16.03
CA GLN A 92 23.52 10.47 -15.05
C GLN A 92 22.94 11.43 -14.01
N GLN A 93 22.20 12.44 -14.47
CA GLN A 93 21.51 13.39 -13.60
C GLN A 93 20.50 12.72 -12.66
N ARG A 94 19.80 11.68 -13.13
CA ARG A 94 18.91 10.89 -12.25
C ARG A 94 19.69 10.20 -11.13
N ARG A 95 20.85 9.60 -11.42
CA ARG A 95 21.69 8.95 -10.39
C ARG A 95 22.17 9.96 -9.34
N ASN A 96 22.62 11.13 -9.77
CA ASN A 96 23.06 12.19 -8.85
C ASN A 96 21.93 12.65 -7.94
N ARG A 97 20.72 12.83 -8.49
CA ARG A 97 19.53 13.20 -7.71
C ARG A 97 19.12 12.10 -6.71
N TRP A 98 19.33 10.82 -7.05
CA TRP A 98 19.17 9.72 -6.10
C TRP A 98 20.18 9.78 -4.96
N VAL A 99 21.46 10.04 -5.27
CA VAL A 99 22.52 10.22 -4.25
C VAL A 99 22.16 11.37 -3.31
N GLU A 100 21.81 12.54 -3.84
CA GLU A 100 21.41 13.70 -3.03
C GLU A 100 20.18 13.42 -2.16
N TYR A 101 19.17 12.73 -2.70
CA TYR A 101 17.97 12.36 -1.93
C TYR A 101 18.31 11.45 -0.75
N PHE A 102 19.16 10.45 -0.98
CA PHE A 102 19.58 9.52 0.07
C PHE A 102 20.50 10.19 1.09
N GLU A 103 21.38 11.10 0.67
CA GLU A 103 22.19 11.89 1.59
C GLU A 103 21.34 12.78 2.49
N GLU A 104 20.34 13.48 1.96
CA GLU A 104 19.42 14.31 2.75
C GLU A 104 18.60 13.47 3.74
N LEU A 105 18.12 12.31 3.31
CA LEU A 105 17.31 11.41 4.13
C LEU A 105 18.13 10.77 5.26
N LEU A 106 19.34 10.31 4.96
CA LEU A 106 20.17 9.56 5.89
C LEU A 106 21.02 10.46 6.80
N ASN A 107 21.38 11.67 6.35
CA ASN A 107 22.21 12.61 7.10
C ASN A 107 21.40 13.74 7.76
N ARG A 108 20.13 13.50 8.07
CA ARG A 108 19.31 14.47 8.83
C ARG A 108 20.00 14.74 10.18
N PRO A 109 20.39 16.00 10.50
CA PRO A 109 21.01 16.30 11.77
C PRO A 109 20.04 15.96 12.92
N ALA A 110 20.58 15.39 14.00
CA ALA A 110 19.80 15.07 15.18
C ALA A 110 19.07 16.33 15.67
N THR A 111 17.78 16.22 15.94
CA THR A 111 17.02 17.31 16.57
C THR A 111 17.65 17.60 17.93
N ILE A 112 18.18 18.81 18.10
CA ILE A 112 18.93 19.26 19.30
C ILE A 112 18.03 19.30 20.55
N ASN A 113 16.72 19.30 20.38
CA ASN A 113 15.78 19.28 21.49
C ASN A 113 15.43 17.82 21.83
N PRO A 114 15.75 17.33 23.05
CA PRO A 114 15.15 16.09 23.51
C PRO A 114 13.63 16.29 23.52
N SER A 115 12.89 15.33 22.96
CA SER A 115 11.44 15.33 23.04
C SER A 115 11.05 15.27 24.51
N ASN A 116 10.41 16.32 25.02
CA ASN A 116 9.82 16.31 26.36
C ASN A 116 8.57 15.40 26.32
N ILE A 117 8.80 14.10 26.49
CA ILE A 117 7.72 13.13 26.64
C ILE A 117 7.37 13.13 28.13
N GLU A 118 6.32 13.87 28.48
CA GLU A 118 5.74 13.85 29.81
C GLU A 118 5.27 12.41 30.08
N ALA A 119 5.80 11.79 31.13
CA ALA A 119 5.44 10.42 31.48
C ALA A 119 3.93 10.33 31.68
N ALA A 120 3.28 9.41 30.96
CA ALA A 120 1.85 9.19 31.07
C ALA A 120 1.50 8.72 32.48
N TYR A 121 1.17 9.66 33.36
CA TYR A 121 0.50 9.37 34.62
C TYR A 121 -0.95 9.04 34.29
N THR A 122 -1.27 7.75 34.17
CA THR A 122 -2.47 7.12 34.73
C THR A 122 -2.51 5.65 34.28
N ASP A 123 -2.37 4.74 35.25
CA ASP A 123 -3.01 3.44 35.11
C ASP A 123 -4.50 3.70 34.99
N LEU A 124 -5.04 3.53 33.77
CA LEU A 124 -6.48 3.59 33.55
C LEU A 124 -7.12 2.59 34.51
N PRO A 125 -8.16 2.97 35.27
CA PRO A 125 -8.88 2.03 36.12
C PRO A 125 -9.61 1.04 35.21
N ILE A 126 -8.93 -0.04 34.88
CA ILE A 126 -9.53 -1.18 34.19
C ILE A 126 -10.35 -1.89 35.26
N ASP A 127 -11.67 -1.84 35.09
CA ASP A 127 -12.57 -2.61 35.92
C ASP A 127 -12.31 -4.11 35.69
N LEU A 128 -11.75 -4.77 36.71
CA LEU A 128 -11.46 -6.21 36.68
C LEU A 128 -12.71 -7.05 37.01
N ASN A 129 -13.85 -6.41 37.26
CA ASN A 129 -15.09 -7.12 37.51
C ASN A 129 -15.59 -7.82 36.24
N PRO A 130 -16.23 -9.00 36.37
CA PRO A 130 -16.77 -9.70 35.23
C PRO A 130 -17.84 -8.84 34.53
N PRO A 131 -17.85 -8.78 33.19
CA PRO A 131 -18.74 -7.91 32.44
C PRO A 131 -20.21 -8.23 32.75
N THR A 132 -20.99 -7.17 32.97
CA THR A 132 -22.40 -7.29 33.31
C THR A 132 -23.22 -7.77 32.10
N THR A 133 -24.38 -8.35 32.39
CA THR A 133 -25.25 -8.94 31.36
C THR A 133 -25.72 -7.90 30.34
N ASP A 134 -25.92 -6.65 30.77
CA ASP A 134 -26.34 -5.56 29.90
C ASP A 134 -25.21 -5.04 29.02
N GLU A 135 -23.97 -4.97 29.52
CA GLU A 135 -22.78 -4.62 28.73
C GLU A 135 -22.55 -5.61 27.59
N ILE A 136 -22.63 -6.91 27.88
CA ILE A 136 -22.50 -7.98 26.88
C ILE A 136 -23.59 -7.84 25.81
N ARG A 137 -24.83 -7.52 26.24
CA ARG A 137 -25.97 -7.33 25.33
C ARG A 137 -25.79 -6.10 24.43
N ILE A 138 -25.26 -4.99 24.96
CA ILE A 138 -24.96 -3.78 24.20
C ILE A 138 -23.82 -4.06 23.21
N ALA A 139 -22.76 -4.73 23.63
CA ALA A 139 -21.63 -5.09 22.78
C ALA A 139 -22.07 -5.97 21.60
N ILE A 140 -22.89 -7.00 21.83
CA ILE A 140 -23.43 -7.87 20.77
C ILE A 140 -24.25 -7.07 19.75
N ARG A 141 -25.03 -6.08 20.20
CA ARG A 141 -25.82 -5.19 19.32
C ARG A 141 -24.96 -4.29 18.44
N GLN A 142 -23.75 -3.95 18.89
CA GLN A 142 -22.80 -3.12 18.12
C GLN A 142 -22.01 -3.92 17.07
N ILE A 143 -22.07 -5.25 17.08
CA ILE A 143 -21.36 -6.09 16.11
C ILE A 143 -21.94 -5.90 14.70
N LYS A 144 -21.09 -5.55 13.74
CA LYS A 144 -21.49 -5.40 12.33
C LYS A 144 -21.84 -6.75 11.69
N ILE A 145 -23.10 -6.89 11.26
CA ILE A 145 -23.72 -8.17 10.83
C ILE A 145 -23.25 -8.65 9.43
N ARG A 146 -22.57 -7.80 8.64
CA ARG A 146 -22.12 -8.12 7.26
C ARG A 146 -20.64 -8.52 7.15
N LYS A 147 -20.03 -9.03 8.23
CA LYS A 147 -18.66 -9.58 8.20
C LYS A 147 -18.68 -11.08 7.94
N SER A 148 -17.64 -11.59 7.26
CA SER A 148 -17.43 -13.03 7.05
C SER A 148 -17.30 -13.75 8.39
N ALA A 149 -17.78 -15.00 8.45
CA ALA A 149 -17.54 -15.87 9.60
C ALA A 149 -16.04 -16.12 9.77
N GLY A 150 -15.61 -16.23 11.02
CA GLY A 150 -14.24 -16.61 11.35
C GLY A 150 -13.98 -18.09 11.07
N PRO A 151 -12.78 -18.60 11.43
CA PRO A 151 -12.44 -20.03 11.30
C PRO A 151 -13.35 -20.96 12.11
N ASP A 152 -14.14 -20.42 13.05
CA ASP A 152 -15.19 -21.10 13.79
C ASP A 152 -16.48 -21.30 12.96
N ASN A 153 -16.57 -20.73 11.75
CA ASN A 153 -17.75 -20.74 10.87
C ASN A 153 -19.02 -20.15 11.50
N ILE A 154 -18.89 -19.33 12.55
CA ILE A 154 -20.04 -18.69 13.21
C ILE A 154 -20.22 -17.26 12.66
N PRO A 155 -21.28 -16.98 11.88
CA PRO A 155 -21.52 -15.64 11.38
C PRO A 155 -22.07 -14.74 12.50
N ALA A 156 -21.73 -13.44 12.48
CA ALA A 156 -22.22 -12.46 13.45
C ALA A 156 -23.77 -12.40 13.56
N LYS A 157 -24.48 -12.80 12.49
CA LYS A 157 -25.95 -12.93 12.48
C LYS A 157 -26.44 -14.07 13.39
N ALA A 158 -25.68 -15.14 13.54
CA ALA A 158 -26.01 -16.26 14.43
C ALA A 158 -26.01 -15.83 15.90
N LEU A 159 -25.03 -15.02 16.31
CA LEU A 159 -24.94 -14.50 17.69
C LEU A 159 -26.19 -13.69 18.11
N ASN A 160 -26.86 -13.04 17.17
CA ASN A 160 -28.12 -12.31 17.42
C ASN A 160 -29.36 -13.23 17.45
N HIS A 161 -29.35 -14.35 16.71
CA HIS A 161 -30.45 -15.33 16.68
C HIS A 161 -30.34 -16.42 17.76
N MET A 162 -29.16 -16.61 18.33
CA MET A 162 -28.87 -17.54 19.41
C MET A 162 -29.44 -17.03 20.75
N GLY A 163 -30.77 -16.97 20.86
CA GLY A 163 -31.48 -16.56 22.08
C GLY A 163 -31.27 -17.50 23.29
N ARG A 164 -31.83 -17.11 24.45
CA ARG A 164 -31.79 -17.64 25.84
C ARG A 164 -31.26 -19.07 26.12
N ARG A 165 -31.43 -20.04 25.21
CA ARG A 165 -30.94 -21.43 25.34
C ARG A 165 -29.42 -21.53 25.42
N ILE A 166 -28.69 -20.83 24.55
CA ILE A 166 -27.21 -20.85 24.58
C ILE A 166 -26.68 -19.97 25.70
N TRP A 167 -27.43 -18.96 26.15
CA TRP A 167 -27.05 -18.12 27.29
C TRP A 167 -26.89 -18.91 28.60
N ARG A 168 -27.74 -19.93 28.85
CA ARG A 168 -27.55 -20.89 29.96
C ARG A 168 -26.28 -21.74 29.82
N GLN A 169 -25.91 -22.08 28.58
CA GLN A 169 -24.73 -22.88 28.29
C GLN A 169 -23.45 -22.03 28.38
N ASN A 170 -23.46 -20.81 27.82
CA ASN A 170 -22.36 -19.86 27.89
C ASN A 170 -22.12 -19.35 29.31
N ARG A 171 -23.18 -19.09 30.11
CA ARG A 171 -23.02 -18.75 31.52
C ARG A 171 -22.27 -19.84 32.29
N ARG A 172 -22.50 -21.12 31.97
CA ARG A 172 -21.75 -22.25 32.55
C ARG A 172 -20.28 -22.23 32.12
N VAL A 173 -20.01 -21.94 30.85
CA VAL A 173 -18.64 -21.85 30.30
C VAL A 173 -17.88 -20.65 30.87
N THR A 174 -18.48 -19.46 30.95
CA THR A 174 -17.83 -18.29 31.57
C THR A 174 -17.64 -18.44 33.07
N THR A 175 -18.59 -19.05 33.81
CA THR A 175 -18.34 -19.42 35.21
C THR A 175 -17.25 -20.48 35.35
N PHE A 176 -17.09 -21.38 34.38
CA PHE A 176 -16.04 -22.40 34.40
C PHE A 176 -14.66 -21.79 34.10
N ILE A 177 -14.57 -20.81 33.21
CA ILE A 177 -13.32 -20.09 32.90
C ILE A 177 -12.93 -19.15 34.05
N LEU A 178 -13.89 -18.43 34.65
CA LEU A 178 -13.64 -17.52 35.77
C LEU A 178 -13.35 -18.27 37.09
N ASN A 179 -14.08 -19.36 37.39
CA ASN A 179 -13.85 -20.13 38.63
C ASN A 179 -12.78 -21.22 38.49
N GLY A 180 -12.51 -21.72 37.28
CA GLY A 180 -11.46 -22.70 37.01
C GLY A 180 -10.04 -22.11 37.01
N SER A 181 -9.91 -20.78 37.10
CA SER A 181 -8.63 -20.08 37.17
C SER A 181 -8.16 -19.77 38.60
N SER A 182 -9.02 -19.96 39.62
CA SER A 182 -8.64 -19.69 41.02
C SER A 182 -7.82 -20.83 41.66
N THR A 183 -7.89 -22.06 41.14
CA THR A 183 -7.22 -23.22 41.76
C THR A 183 -5.74 -23.38 41.37
N LYS A 184 -5.13 -22.43 40.62
CA LYS A 184 -3.71 -22.49 40.23
C LYS A 184 -2.86 -21.28 40.61
N PHE A 185 -3.32 -20.42 41.52
CA PHE A 185 -2.55 -19.27 42.01
C PHE A 185 -2.43 -19.21 43.55
N GLN A 186 -2.29 -20.36 44.21
CA GLN A 186 -1.94 -20.45 45.64
C GLN A 186 -0.65 -21.24 45.91
N SER A 187 0.08 -21.75 44.91
CA SER A 187 1.24 -22.62 45.14
C SER A 187 2.63 -21.98 44.96
N TYR A 188 2.74 -20.65 44.88
CA TYR A 188 4.05 -19.98 44.81
C TYR A 188 4.12 -18.73 45.68
N ARG A 189 4.12 -18.94 47.00
CA ARG A 189 4.93 -18.14 47.95
C ARG A 189 4.89 -18.82 49.30
N TYR A 190 6.02 -19.42 49.67
CA TYR A 190 6.59 -19.63 51.02
C TYR A 190 7.36 -20.95 51.01
N SER A 191 8.60 -20.87 50.52
CA SER A 191 9.66 -21.79 50.92
C SER A 191 10.95 -21.00 50.90
N SER A 192 11.16 -20.24 51.98
CA SER A 192 12.47 -19.74 52.36
C SER A 192 12.66 -20.14 53.83
N VAL A 193 13.81 -20.76 54.12
CA VAL A 193 14.36 -21.06 55.47
C VAL A 193 13.67 -22.27 56.16
N ALA A 194 14.31 -23.34 56.63
CA ALA A 194 15.67 -23.55 57.14
C ALA A 194 16.11 -25.04 57.08
N LEU A 195 17.39 -25.24 56.77
CA LEU A 195 18.39 -26.14 57.40
C LEU A 195 17.93 -27.40 58.16
N ARG A 196 18.42 -28.56 57.68
CA ARG A 196 18.68 -29.77 58.50
C ARG A 196 19.95 -29.57 59.36
N PRO A 197 20.06 -30.27 60.50
CA PRO A 197 21.33 -30.82 60.94
C PRO A 197 21.33 -32.36 60.85
N ASN A 198 22.49 -32.87 60.45
CA ASN A 198 22.89 -34.28 60.44
C ASN A 198 23.01 -34.86 61.85
N SER A 199 22.81 -36.17 61.98
CA SER A 199 23.47 -36.98 63.01
C SER A 199 23.88 -38.35 62.44
N GLN A 200 25.19 -38.54 62.30
CA GLN A 200 25.92 -39.64 62.93
C GLN A 200 27.08 -39.02 63.70
#